data_AF-Q92GI7-F1
#
_entry.id   AF-Q92GI7-F1
#
_cell.length_a   1.000
_cell.length_b   1.000
_cell.length_c   1.000
_cell.angle_alpha   90.00
_cell.angle_beta   90.00
_cell.angle_gamma   90.00
#
_symmetry.space_group_name_H-M   'P 1'
#
loop_
_entity.id
_entity.type
_entity.pdbx_description
1 polymer ?
#
loop_
_entity_poly.entity_id
_entity_poly.type
_entity_poly.pdbx_seq_one_letter_code
_entity_poly.pdbx_strand_id
1 'polypeptide(L)'
;MHKIIEVIDNLKIKDINLIGHCIGGNLAIATNVLMPKFIKTLTLLTCPWDFSHFFYIRMLHRYLKLDSGIDNLPIIPKIHIQILFFLLFPDYFNAKLKNFFSITSDKEQELALRIENWLMSGNSISQEVYNQIIQNILDKNMFINLKWKIE
;
A
#
# COMPACT_ATOMS: atom_id res chain seq x y z
N MET A 1 -6.95 -2.31 12.28
CA MET A 1 -8.30 -1.74 12.24
C MET A 1 -8.75 -1.23 13.60
N HIS A 2 -8.69 -2.03 14.67
CA HIS A 2 -9.05 -1.63 16.04
C HIS A 2 -8.52 -0.25 16.50
N LYS A 3 -7.24 0.05 16.23
CA LYS A 3 -6.66 1.36 16.58
C LYS A 3 -7.34 2.56 15.89
N ILE A 4 -7.79 2.40 14.65
CA ILE A 4 -8.50 3.48 13.92
C ILE A 4 -9.86 3.73 14.56
N ILE A 5 -10.57 2.64 14.89
CA ILE A 5 -11.88 2.69 15.55
C ILE A 5 -11.75 3.35 16.92
N GLU A 6 -10.78 2.91 17.72
CA GLU A 6 -10.49 3.45 19.04
C GLU A 6 -10.19 4.96 18.98
N VAL A 7 -9.41 5.42 18.00
CA VAL A 7 -9.14 6.85 17.81
C VAL A 7 -10.42 7.61 17.47
N ILE A 8 -11.26 7.10 16.56
CA ILE A 8 -12.51 7.76 16.19
C ILE A 8 -13.47 7.85 17.39
N ASP A 9 -13.63 6.76 18.15
CA ASP A 9 -14.47 6.73 19.35
C ASP A 9 -13.97 7.73 20.41
N ASN A 10 -12.65 7.79 20.61
CA ASN A 10 -12.02 8.68 21.59
C ASN A 10 -12.12 10.16 21.21
N LEU A 11 -12.09 10.48 19.91
CA LEU A 11 -12.21 11.86 19.44
C LEU A 11 -13.58 12.46 19.78
N LYS A 12 -14.63 11.64 19.91
CA LYS A 12 -16.03 12.08 20.12
C LYS A 12 -16.51 13.12 19.08
N ILE A 13 -15.86 13.16 17.92
CA ILE A 13 -16.18 14.04 16.80
C ILE A 13 -17.17 13.30 15.90
N LYS A 14 -18.30 13.95 15.60
CA LYS A 14 -19.20 13.53 14.53
C LYS A 14 -18.77 14.19 13.22
N ASP A 15 -19.23 13.64 12.11
CA ASP A 15 -19.05 14.22 10.77
C ASP A 15 -17.60 14.31 10.28
N ILE A 16 -16.80 13.26 10.49
CA ILE A 16 -15.41 13.16 10.04
C ILE A 16 -15.35 13.06 8.52
N ASN A 17 -14.47 13.85 7.90
CA ASN A 17 -14.08 13.69 6.49
C ASN A 17 -12.89 12.73 6.43
N LEU A 18 -13.16 11.46 6.11
CA LEU A 18 -12.15 10.41 6.11
C LEU A 18 -11.45 10.33 4.75
N ILE A 19 -10.11 10.40 4.77
CA ILE A 19 -9.28 10.26 3.57
C ILE A 19 -8.41 9.02 3.72
N GLY A 20 -8.44 8.14 2.72
CA GLY A 20 -7.56 6.97 2.66
C GLY A 20 -6.73 6.99 1.38
N HIS A 21 -5.42 6.71 1.52
CA HIS A 21 -4.46 6.71 0.42
C HIS A 21 -3.88 5.31 0.17
N CYS A 22 -3.80 4.87 -1.09
CA CYS A 22 -3.32 3.55 -1.48
C CYS A 22 -4.04 2.43 -0.68
N ILE A 23 -3.30 1.50 -0.06
CA ILE A 23 -3.88 0.44 0.80
C ILE A 23 -4.63 1.00 2.03
N GLY A 24 -4.25 2.21 2.47
CA GLY A 24 -4.98 2.93 3.52
C GLY A 24 -6.39 3.33 3.08
N GLY A 25 -6.64 3.43 1.77
CA GLY A 25 -7.98 3.56 1.20
C GLY A 25 -8.88 2.37 1.52
N ASN A 26 -8.37 1.14 1.40
CA ASN A 26 -9.12 -0.06 1.79
C ASN A 26 -9.41 -0.04 3.30
N LEU A 27 -8.46 0.37 4.15
CA LEU A 27 -8.72 0.54 5.59
C LEU A 27 -9.77 1.61 5.88
N ALA A 28 -9.77 2.72 5.13
CA ALA A 28 -10.76 3.78 5.26
C ALA A 28 -12.17 3.30 4.87
N ILE A 29 -12.29 2.47 3.83
CA ILE A 29 -13.55 1.81 3.45
C ILE A 29 -14.05 0.93 4.58
N ALA A 30 -13.20 0.06 5.15
CA ALA A 30 -13.58 -0.79 6.28
C ALA A 30 -14.06 0.03 7.48
N THR A 31 -13.35 1.11 7.78
CA THR A 31 -13.69 2.02 8.88
C THR A 31 -15.06 2.68 8.64
N ASN A 32 -15.33 3.14 7.42
CA ASN A 32 -16.62 3.72 7.06
C ASN A 32 -17.78 2.71 7.17
N VAL A 33 -17.54 1.43 6.87
CA VAL A 33 -18.53 0.36 7.03
C VAL A 33 -18.83 0.07 8.51
N LEU A 34 -17.80 0.08 9.37
CA LEU A 34 -17.95 -0.25 10.80
C LEU A 34 -18.43 0.94 11.64
N MET A 35 -18.09 2.16 11.24
CA MET A 35 -18.39 3.39 11.99
C MET A 35 -19.14 4.44 11.16
N PRO A 36 -20.19 4.07 10.39
CA PRO A 36 -20.82 4.97 9.42
C PRO A 36 -21.44 6.21 10.06
N LYS A 37 -21.81 6.13 11.35
CA LYS A 37 -22.39 7.26 12.10
C LYS A 37 -21.42 8.41 12.36
N PHE A 38 -20.11 8.16 12.26
CA PHE A 38 -19.08 9.16 12.53
C PHE A 38 -18.50 9.76 11.25
N ILE A 39 -18.68 9.12 10.10
CA ILE A 39 -18.04 9.51 8.84
C ILE A 39 -19.05 10.25 7.96
N LYS A 40 -18.74 11.51 7.62
CA LYS A 40 -19.56 12.34 6.72
C LYS A 40 -19.17 12.16 5.26
N THR A 41 -17.87 12.12 4.98
CA THR A 41 -17.35 11.91 3.62
C THR A 41 -16.22 10.90 3.64
N LEU A 42 -16.09 10.15 2.55
CA LEU A 42 -14.99 9.22 2.31
C LEU A 42 -14.32 9.60 0.99
N THR A 43 -13.06 10.00 1.05
CA THR A 43 -12.23 10.31 -0.12
C THR A 43 -11.14 9.26 -0.26
N LEU A 44 -11.05 8.65 -1.45
CA LEU A 44 -10.07 7.62 -1.76
C LEU A 44 -9.05 8.17 -2.75
N LEU A 45 -7.79 8.24 -2.32
CA LEU A 45 -6.67 8.70 -3.13
C LEU A 45 -5.87 7.48 -3.58
N THR A 46 -5.80 7.25 -4.89
CA THR A 46 -5.03 6.14 -5.49
C THR A 46 -5.29 4.76 -4.84
N CYS A 47 -6.49 4.57 -4.28
CA CYS A 47 -6.90 3.34 -3.61
C CYS A 47 -7.12 2.22 -4.64
N PRO A 48 -6.36 1.12 -4.60
CA PRO A 48 -6.57 0.01 -5.52
C PRO A 48 -7.81 -0.80 -5.12
N TRP A 49 -8.56 -1.23 -6.13
CA TRP A 49 -9.74 -2.10 -5.96
C TRP A 49 -9.65 -3.39 -6.80
N ASP A 50 -9.05 -3.30 -7.99
CA ASP A 50 -8.81 -4.43 -8.87
C ASP A 50 -7.30 -4.67 -9.06
N PHE A 51 -6.84 -5.86 -8.68
CA PHE A 51 -5.44 -6.29 -8.76
C PHE A 51 -5.17 -7.24 -9.94
N SER A 52 -6.08 -7.36 -10.91
CA SER A 52 -5.91 -8.25 -12.07
C SER A 52 -4.65 -7.93 -12.90
N HIS A 53 -4.28 -6.65 -12.97
CA HIS A 53 -3.09 -6.16 -13.67
C HIS A 53 -1.76 -6.65 -13.08
N PHE A 54 -1.78 -7.23 -11.86
CA PHE A 54 -0.59 -7.76 -11.21
C PHE A 54 -0.21 -9.18 -11.68
N PHE A 55 -0.95 -9.77 -12.64
CA PHE A 55 -0.72 -11.14 -13.10
C PHE A 55 0.74 -11.45 -13.44
N TYR A 56 1.37 -10.61 -14.27
CA TYR A 56 2.76 -10.81 -14.69
C TYR A 56 3.75 -10.74 -13.52
N ILE A 57 3.50 -9.84 -12.57
CA ILE A 57 4.34 -9.68 -11.38
C ILE A 57 4.20 -10.86 -10.42
N ARG A 58 2.99 -11.39 -10.24
CA ARG A 58 2.79 -12.63 -9.46
C ARG A 58 3.53 -13.80 -10.10
N MET A 59 3.55 -13.89 -11.43
CA MET A 59 4.31 -14.91 -12.13
C MET A 59 5.81 -14.77 -11.87
N LEU A 60 6.37 -13.55 -12.00
CA LEU A 60 7.77 -13.28 -11.71
C LEU A 60 8.14 -13.56 -10.25
N HIS A 61 7.30 -13.13 -9.30
CA HIS A 61 7.47 -13.38 -7.86
C HIS A 61 7.62 -14.87 -7.56
N ARG A 62 6.75 -15.71 -8.14
CA ARG A 62 6.80 -17.17 -8.01
C ARG A 62 8.01 -17.78 -8.70
N TYR A 63 8.32 -17.33 -9.92
CA TYR A 63 9.47 -17.82 -10.69
C TYR A 63 10.80 -17.58 -9.98
N LEU A 64 10.97 -16.38 -9.42
CA LEU A 64 12.18 -15.98 -8.69
C LEU A 64 12.22 -16.50 -7.25
N LYS A 65 11.14 -17.15 -6.77
CA LYS A 65 11.01 -17.66 -5.40
C LYS A 65 11.35 -16.60 -4.34
N LEU A 66 10.86 -15.37 -4.54
CA LEU A 66 11.25 -14.23 -3.70
C LEU A 66 10.98 -14.47 -2.21
N ASP A 67 9.94 -15.24 -1.87
CA ASP A 67 9.55 -15.48 -0.48
C ASP A 67 10.48 -16.46 0.25
N SER A 68 11.30 -17.23 -0.46
CA SER A 68 12.21 -18.21 0.15
C SER A 68 13.18 -17.59 1.17
N GLY A 69 13.52 -16.31 1.01
CA GLY A 69 14.38 -15.58 1.94
C GLY A 69 13.67 -15.06 3.20
N ILE A 70 12.33 -15.13 3.25
CA ILE A 70 11.52 -14.56 4.32
C ILE A 70 10.55 -15.55 4.99
N ASP A 71 10.46 -16.79 4.50
CA ASP A 71 9.46 -17.80 4.94
C ASP A 71 9.40 -18.01 6.46
N ASN A 72 10.52 -17.86 7.18
CA ASN A 72 10.59 -18.07 8.63
C ASN A 72 10.71 -16.78 9.44
N LEU A 73 10.52 -15.61 8.82
CA LEU A 73 10.64 -14.33 9.51
C LEU A 73 9.28 -13.89 10.07
N PRO A 74 9.17 -13.62 11.38
CA PRO A 74 7.92 -13.09 11.96
C PRO A 74 7.61 -11.67 11.47
N ILE A 75 8.66 -10.93 11.09
CA ILE A 75 8.60 -9.57 10.56
C ILE A 75 9.29 -9.56 9.21
N ILE A 76 8.55 -9.19 8.17
CA ILE A 76 9.04 -9.05 6.81
C ILE A 76 9.80 -7.73 6.69
N PRO A 77 11.08 -7.76 6.29
CA PRO A 77 11.87 -6.55 6.12
C PRO A 77 11.29 -5.63 5.05
N LYS A 78 11.34 -4.31 5.29
CA LYS A 78 10.91 -3.30 4.31
C LYS A 78 11.54 -3.46 2.92
N ILE A 79 12.79 -3.96 2.85
CA ILE A 79 13.50 -4.15 1.59
C ILE A 79 12.81 -5.20 0.70
N HIS A 80 12.22 -6.23 1.29
CA HIS A 80 11.44 -7.23 0.55
C HIS A 80 10.26 -6.57 -0.15
N ILE A 81 9.53 -5.72 0.57
CA ILE A 81 8.39 -4.97 0.05
C ILE A 81 8.84 -4.00 -1.07
N GLN A 82 9.98 -3.33 -0.90
CA GLN A 82 10.54 -2.45 -1.93
C GLN A 82 10.91 -3.20 -3.21
N ILE A 83 11.49 -4.39 -3.11
CA ILE A 83 11.78 -5.25 -4.27
C ILE A 83 10.50 -5.56 -5.05
N LEU A 84 9.40 -5.88 -4.36
CA LEU A 84 8.11 -6.14 -5.02
C LEU A 84 7.59 -4.90 -5.76
N PHE A 85 7.70 -3.70 -5.16
CA PHE A 85 7.32 -2.45 -5.83
C PHE A 85 8.22 -2.08 -7.00
N PHE A 86 9.51 -2.35 -6.91
CA PHE A 86 10.43 -2.15 -8.02
C PHE A 86 10.07 -3.06 -9.20
N LEU A 87 9.75 -4.33 -8.93
CA LEU A 87 9.35 -5.29 -9.97
C LEU A 87 8.05 -4.89 -10.65
N LEU A 88 7.14 -4.17 -9.99
CA LEU A 88 5.88 -3.69 -10.59
C LEU A 88 6.11 -2.70 -11.73
N PHE A 89 7.11 -1.83 -11.60
CA PHE A 89 7.35 -0.76 -12.56
C PHE A 89 8.87 -0.59 -12.81
N PRO A 90 9.54 -1.58 -13.41
CA PRO A 90 11.00 -1.55 -13.58
C PRO A 90 11.42 -0.40 -14.51
N ASP A 91 10.63 -0.12 -15.55
CA ASP A 91 10.90 0.97 -16.50
C ASP A 91 10.80 2.36 -15.86
N TYR A 92 10.03 2.49 -14.78
CA TYR A 92 9.89 3.75 -14.05
C TYR A 92 11.20 4.19 -13.43
N PHE A 93 12.10 3.26 -13.08
CA PHE A 93 13.41 3.62 -12.56
C PHE A 93 14.21 4.43 -13.57
N ASN A 94 14.28 3.97 -14.83
CA ASN A 94 14.96 4.69 -15.90
C ASN A 94 14.30 6.03 -16.20
N ALA A 95 12.96 6.09 -16.18
CA ALA A 95 12.24 7.35 -16.36
C ALA A 95 12.55 8.36 -15.25
N LYS A 96 12.59 7.92 -13.99
CA LYS A 96 12.95 8.77 -12.84
C LYS A 96 14.37 9.30 -12.93
N LEU A 97 15.33 8.46 -13.32
CA LEU A 97 16.72 8.91 -13.52
C LEU A 97 16.82 9.98 -14.61
N LYS A 98 16.19 9.75 -15.78
CA LYS A 98 16.16 10.73 -16.87
C LYS A 98 15.55 12.06 -16.41
N ASN A 99 14.43 12.00 -15.69
CA ASN A 99 13.77 13.19 -15.16
C ASN A 99 14.69 13.91 -14.16
N PHE A 100 15.30 13.18 -13.22
CA PHE A 100 16.21 13.77 -12.24
C PHE A 100 17.37 14.53 -12.89
N PHE A 101 18.05 13.92 -13.87
CA PHE A 101 19.16 14.57 -14.59
C PHE A 101 18.72 15.70 -15.54
N SER A 102 17.43 15.80 -15.85
CA SER A 102 16.88 16.91 -16.64
C SER A 102 16.57 18.16 -15.81
N ILE A 103 16.50 18.04 -14.48
CA ILE A 103 16.23 19.15 -13.57
C ILE A 103 17.48 20.02 -13.46
N THR A 104 17.35 21.32 -13.75
CA THR A 104 18.46 22.28 -13.66
C THR A 104 18.48 23.07 -12.34
N SER A 105 17.38 23.06 -11.59
CA SER A 105 17.28 23.77 -10.31
C SER A 105 17.74 22.87 -9.15
N ASP A 106 18.73 23.33 -8.38
CA ASP A 106 19.21 22.64 -7.18
C ASP A 106 18.08 22.35 -6.18
N LYS A 107 17.15 23.30 -6.01
CA LYS A 107 16.00 23.16 -5.11
C LYS A 107 15.05 22.04 -5.55
N GLU A 108 14.83 21.91 -6.86
CA GLU A 108 13.98 20.85 -7.40
C GLU A 108 14.68 19.48 -7.35
N GLN A 109 15.99 19.44 -7.56
CA GLN A 109 16.78 18.22 -7.34
C GLN A 109 16.73 17.78 -5.89
N GLU A 110 16.88 18.71 -4.94
CA GLU A 110 16.76 18.42 -3.51
C GLU A 110 15.36 17.87 -3.18
N LEU A 111 14.30 18.47 -3.73
CA LEU A 111 12.93 17.99 -3.55
C LEU A 111 12.76 16.57 -4.12
N ALA A 112 13.29 16.29 -5.31
CA ALA A 112 13.25 14.97 -5.92
C ALA A 112 13.96 13.92 -5.04
N LEU A 113 15.13 14.24 -4.47
CA LEU A 113 15.83 13.35 -3.54
C LEU A 113 15.04 13.13 -2.24
N ARG A 114 14.36 14.16 -1.72
CA ARG A 114 13.49 14.03 -0.54
C ARG A 114 12.32 13.09 -0.80
N ILE A 115 11.72 13.15 -1.99
CA ILE A 115 10.65 12.23 -2.42
C ILE A 115 11.17 10.80 -2.52
N GLU A 116 12.33 10.58 -3.14
CA GLU A 116 12.95 9.25 -3.21
C GLU A 116 13.31 8.71 -1.84
N ASN A 117 13.86 9.55 -0.94
CA ASN A 117 14.14 9.15 0.43
C ASN A 117 12.87 8.75 1.19
N TRP A 118 11.78 9.49 1.02
CA TRP A 118 10.48 9.12 1.58
C TRP A 118 9.98 7.78 1.01
N LEU A 119 10.08 7.57 -0.31
CA LEU A 119 9.68 6.32 -0.96
C LEU A 119 10.46 5.11 -0.41
N MET A 120 11.74 5.28 -0.11
CA MET A 120 12.61 4.25 0.46
C MET A 120 12.50 4.11 1.99
N SER A 121 11.76 5.00 2.66
CA SER A 121 11.59 5.01 4.12
C SER A 121 10.51 4.06 4.65
N GLY A 122 10.01 3.15 3.81
CA GLY A 122 8.94 2.20 4.13
C GLY A 122 9.17 1.38 5.42
N ASN A 123 8.11 0.75 5.91
CA ASN A 123 8.10 0.01 7.17
C ASN A 123 8.20 -1.50 6.95
N SER A 124 8.82 -2.19 7.90
CA SER A 124 8.67 -3.64 8.01
C SER A 124 7.26 -3.98 8.48
N ILE A 125 6.71 -5.11 8.05
CA ILE A 125 5.35 -5.56 8.39
C ILE A 125 5.37 -6.96 8.98
N SER A 126 4.35 -7.35 9.74
CA SER A 126 4.27 -8.72 10.22
C SER A 126 4.05 -9.69 9.05
N GLN A 127 4.52 -10.93 9.23
CA GLN A 127 4.29 -12.01 8.26
C GLN A 127 2.80 -12.23 7.99
N GLU A 128 1.95 -12.08 9.01
CA GLU A 128 0.51 -12.20 8.87
C GLU A 128 -0.06 -11.15 7.91
N VAL A 129 0.30 -9.87 8.07
CA VAL A 129 -0.15 -8.79 7.18
C VAL A 129 0.37 -9.02 5.77
N TYR A 130 1.63 -9.45 5.64
CA TYR A 130 2.21 -9.80 4.34
C TYR A 130 1.41 -10.91 3.63
N ASN A 131 1.12 -12.00 4.33
CA ASN A 131 0.35 -13.12 3.79
C ASN A 131 -1.06 -12.71 3.39
N GLN A 132 -1.72 -11.85 4.17
CA GLN A 132 -3.03 -11.29 3.80
C GLN A 132 -2.95 -10.49 2.49
N ILE A 133 -1.92 -9.66 2.32
CA ILE A 133 -1.72 -8.90 1.09
C ILE A 133 -1.47 -9.82 -0.10
N ILE A 134 -0.51 -10.75 -0.02
CA ILE A 134 -0.17 -11.63 -1.14
C ILE A 134 -1.34 -12.56 -1.48
N GLN A 135 -1.89 -13.27 -0.51
CA GLN A 135 -2.84 -14.35 -0.78
C GLN A 135 -4.27 -13.85 -1.02
N ASN A 136 -4.71 -12.85 -0.27
CA ASN A 136 -6.10 -12.42 -0.33
C ASN A 136 -6.30 -11.25 -1.28
N ILE A 137 -5.40 -10.26 -1.25
CA ILE A 137 -5.51 -9.07 -2.09
C ILE A 137 -4.93 -9.35 -3.47
N LEU A 138 -3.68 -9.80 -3.57
CA LEU A 138 -3.04 -9.99 -4.87
C LEU A 138 -3.52 -11.27 -5.56
N ASP A 139 -3.46 -12.43 -4.93
CA ASP A 139 -3.81 -13.71 -5.57
C ASP A 139 -5.32 -13.87 -5.79
N LYS A 140 -6.13 -13.70 -4.72
CA LYS A 140 -7.59 -13.88 -4.81
C LYS A 140 -8.34 -12.67 -5.33
N ASN A 141 -7.68 -11.51 -5.47
CA ASN A 141 -8.29 -10.25 -5.89
C ASN A 141 -9.61 -9.98 -5.15
N MET A 142 -9.58 -10.10 -3.82
CA MET A 142 -10.79 -10.29 -3.02
C MET A 142 -11.79 -9.12 -3.08
N PHE A 143 -11.32 -7.89 -3.33
CA PHE A 143 -12.17 -6.70 -3.33
C PHE A 143 -13.13 -6.71 -4.53
N ILE A 144 -12.61 -6.81 -5.76
CA ILE A 144 -13.44 -6.86 -6.97
C ILE A 144 -14.29 -8.14 -7.04
N ASN A 145 -13.80 -9.23 -6.44
CA ASN A 145 -14.52 -10.50 -6.38
C ASN A 145 -15.58 -10.56 -5.27
N LEU A 146 -15.83 -9.47 -4.54
CA LEU A 146 -16.82 -9.38 -3.46
C LEU A 146 -16.63 -10.43 -2.35
N LYS A 147 -15.38 -10.84 -2.11
CA LYS A 147 -15.01 -11.82 -1.08
C LYS A 147 -14.47 -11.19 0.19
N TRP A 148 -14.31 -9.87 0.21
CA TRP A 148 -13.83 -9.17 1.38
C TRP A 148 -14.94 -9.03 2.42
N LYS A 149 -14.73 -9.64 3.58
CA LYS A 149 -15.61 -9.51 4.74
C LYS A 149 -15.01 -8.54 5.74
N ILE A 150 -15.85 -7.65 6.24
CA ILE A 150 -15.53 -6.68 7.28
C ILE A 150 -16.44 -7.05 8.44
N GLU A 151 -15.83 -7.57 9.51
CA GLU A 151 -16.47 -7.98 10.76
C GLU A 151 -15.89 -7.17 11.91
#